data_AF-A0A0G4LQ69-F1
#
_entry.id   AF-A0A0G4LQ69-F1
#
_cell.length_a   1.000
_cell.length_b   1.000
_cell.length_c   1.000
_cell.angle_alpha   90.00
_cell.angle_beta   90.00
_cell.angle_gamma   90.00
#
_symmetry.space_group_name_H-M   'P 1'
#
loop_
_entity.id
_entity.type
_entity.pdbx_description
1 polymer ?
#
loop_
_entity_poly.entity_id
_entity_poly.type
_entity_poly.pdbx_seq_one_letter_code
_entity_poly.pdbx_strand_id
1 'polypeptide(L)'
;MGNWDLVMAEAAIFIGVFLDDQTVYDAGMTKFLNRVPAYIYLESDGDLPKTAPGDTTTSTQAGIVTYWQGQSVFNVSGLSQETCRDFEHTGYGLASIGHVAETSRIQGRDLFNEETGTRLRYALEFHSKYHLGEPKPTWLCPGKTLSLYFGPVTEVSFRALSGRLGYDMPYTEELTLNQRPAGTNKLFVGWETLTNA
;
A
#
# COMPACT_ATOMS: atom_id res chain seq x y z
N MET A 1 -9.68 3.91 9.63
CA MET A 1 -9.23 2.50 9.71
C MET A 1 -8.29 2.23 8.54
N GLY A 2 -7.14 1.58 8.79
CA GLY A 2 -6.09 1.21 7.83
C GLY A 2 -6.35 1.42 6.34
N ASN A 3 -6.61 0.29 5.68
CA ASN A 3 -6.86 0.17 4.25
C ASN A 3 -8.19 0.83 3.82
N TRP A 4 -9.20 0.82 4.68
CA TRP A 4 -10.51 1.43 4.40
C TRP A 4 -10.41 2.92 4.08
N ASP A 5 -9.58 3.66 4.81
CA ASP A 5 -9.40 5.10 4.57
C ASP A 5 -8.77 5.36 3.19
N LEU A 6 -7.90 4.44 2.70
CA LEU A 6 -7.32 4.51 1.36
C LEU A 6 -8.37 4.19 0.29
N VAL A 7 -9.11 3.09 0.45
CA VAL A 7 -10.17 2.69 -0.51
C VAL A 7 -11.28 3.74 -0.59
N MET A 8 -11.67 4.35 0.53
CA MET A 8 -12.63 5.47 0.52
C MET A 8 -12.08 6.71 -0.19
N ALA A 9 -10.78 7.00 -0.04
CA ALA A 9 -10.15 8.11 -0.75
C ALA A 9 -10.03 7.82 -2.26
N GLU A 10 -9.66 6.61 -2.65
CA GLU A 10 -9.66 6.12 -4.04
C GLU A 10 -11.04 6.31 -4.68
N ALA A 11 -12.11 5.85 -4.00
CA ALA A 11 -13.47 6.02 -4.49
C ALA A 11 -13.82 7.51 -4.71
N ALA A 12 -13.49 8.39 -3.75
CA ALA A 12 -13.73 9.82 -3.89
C ALA A 12 -12.94 10.44 -5.06
N ILE A 13 -11.67 10.09 -5.21
CA ILE A 13 -10.82 10.56 -6.32
C ILE A 13 -11.42 10.12 -7.67
N PHE A 14 -11.85 8.87 -7.79
CA PHE A 14 -12.39 8.33 -9.04
C PHE A 14 -13.76 8.93 -9.38
N ILE A 15 -14.59 9.20 -8.37
CA ILE A 15 -15.83 9.98 -8.55
C ILE A 15 -15.51 11.39 -9.06
N GLY A 16 -14.50 12.05 -8.49
CA GLY A 16 -14.04 13.37 -8.96
C GLY A 16 -13.61 13.35 -10.43
N VAL A 17 -12.82 12.37 -10.85
CA VAL A 17 -12.41 12.20 -12.26
C VAL A 17 -13.63 11.95 -13.16
N PHE A 18 -14.53 11.03 -12.78
CA PHE A 18 -15.69 10.68 -13.59
C PHE A 18 -16.66 11.86 -13.80
N LEU A 19 -16.83 12.69 -12.78
CA LEU A 19 -17.72 13.86 -12.81
C LEU A 19 -17.04 15.13 -13.33
N ASP A 20 -15.74 15.08 -13.64
CA ASP A 20 -14.91 16.27 -13.91
C ASP A 20 -15.00 17.33 -12.79
N ASP A 21 -15.04 16.86 -11.53
CA ASP A 21 -15.13 17.70 -10.33
C ASP A 21 -13.77 17.77 -9.61
N GLN A 22 -13.04 18.85 -9.89
CA GLN A 22 -11.74 19.12 -9.28
C GLN A 22 -11.82 19.25 -7.75
N THR A 23 -12.92 19.77 -7.20
CA THR A 23 -13.05 19.97 -5.75
C THR A 23 -13.15 18.63 -5.03
N VAL A 24 -13.92 17.69 -5.58
CA VAL A 24 -14.03 16.32 -5.05
C VAL A 24 -12.70 15.59 -5.20
N TYR A 25 -12.04 15.72 -6.36
CA TYR A 25 -10.71 15.14 -6.61
C TYR A 25 -9.68 15.63 -5.58
N ASP A 26 -9.56 16.95 -5.38
CA ASP A 26 -8.57 17.55 -4.48
C ASP A 26 -8.82 17.18 -3.01
N ALA A 27 -10.09 17.11 -2.59
CA ALA A 27 -10.46 16.68 -1.24
C ALA A 27 -10.09 15.19 -1.02
N GLY A 28 -10.35 14.34 -2.00
CA GLY A 28 -9.95 12.92 -1.99
C GLY A 28 -8.42 12.77 -1.96
N MET A 29 -7.71 13.49 -2.84
CA MET A 29 -6.25 13.46 -2.94
C MET A 29 -5.58 13.97 -1.66
N THR A 30 -6.13 14.99 -1.01
CA THR A 30 -5.63 15.48 0.28
C THR A 30 -5.72 14.40 1.36
N LYS A 31 -6.85 13.68 1.44
CA LYS A 31 -7.00 12.55 2.38
C LYS A 31 -6.03 11.42 2.05
N PHE A 32 -5.93 11.08 0.76
CA PHE A 32 -5.03 10.04 0.26
C PHE A 32 -3.57 10.31 0.63
N LEU A 33 -3.04 11.49 0.29
CA LEU A 33 -1.64 11.84 0.52
C LEU A 33 -1.28 11.93 2.01
N ASN A 34 -2.23 12.33 2.85
CA ASN A 34 -2.05 12.28 4.30
C ASN A 34 -2.09 10.85 4.84
N ARG A 35 -2.81 9.94 4.18
CA ARG A 35 -3.00 8.58 4.65
C ARG A 35 -1.86 7.65 4.27
N VAL A 36 -1.29 7.78 3.08
CA VAL A 36 -0.17 6.96 2.59
C VAL A 36 1.01 6.88 3.59
N PRO A 37 1.58 7.99 4.10
CA PRO A 37 2.66 7.93 5.07
C PRO A 37 2.24 7.38 6.44
N ALA A 38 0.96 7.49 6.79
CA ALA A 38 0.41 6.89 8.01
C ALA A 38 0.07 5.40 7.86
N TYR A 39 0.11 4.88 6.63
CA TYR A 39 -0.20 3.50 6.31
C TYR A 39 1.05 2.66 6.03
N ILE A 40 2.07 3.23 5.38
CA ILE A 40 3.32 2.56 5.05
C ILE A 40 4.45 3.26 5.79
N TYR A 41 5.25 2.52 6.55
CA TYR A 41 6.44 3.01 7.23
C TYR A 41 7.67 2.98 6.30
N LEU A 42 8.51 4.01 6.39
CA LEU A 42 9.87 4.01 5.87
C LEU A 42 10.85 4.25 7.02
N GLU A 43 12.06 3.71 6.93
CA GLU A 43 13.12 4.00 7.91
C GLU A 43 13.43 5.50 7.99
N SER A 44 13.22 6.24 6.90
CA SER A 44 13.35 7.71 6.87
C SER A 44 12.31 8.45 7.73
N ASP A 45 11.28 7.77 8.23
CA ASP A 45 10.30 8.34 9.16
C ASP A 45 10.85 8.46 10.59
N GLY A 46 11.96 7.78 10.89
CA GLY A 46 12.55 7.69 12.22
C GLY A 46 12.04 6.46 12.98
N ASP A 47 11.99 6.55 14.31
CA ASP A 47 11.72 5.41 15.20
C ASP A 47 10.26 4.91 15.14
N LEU A 48 9.34 5.73 14.63
CA LEU A 48 7.91 5.45 14.57
C LEU A 48 7.33 5.88 13.22
N PRO A 49 6.28 5.21 12.73
CA PRO A 49 5.55 5.65 11.55
C PRO A 49 4.92 7.03 11.73
N LYS A 50 4.82 7.76 10.62
CA LYS A 50 4.03 9.00 10.56
C LYS A 50 2.56 8.70 10.91
N THR A 51 1.83 9.73 11.35
CA THR A 51 0.42 9.61 11.71
C THR A 51 -0.44 10.49 10.82
N ALA A 52 -1.72 10.14 10.69
CA ALA A 52 -2.65 10.94 9.90
C ALA A 52 -3.00 12.22 10.68
N PRO A 53 -3.08 13.40 10.02
CA PRO A 53 -3.44 14.65 10.69
C PRO A 53 -4.75 14.55 11.46
N GLY A 54 -4.75 14.99 12.71
CA GLY A 54 -5.93 14.97 13.58
C GLY A 54 -6.25 13.61 14.21
N ASP A 55 -5.46 12.57 13.97
CA ASP A 55 -5.63 11.27 14.60
C ASP A 55 -5.12 11.29 16.05
N THR A 56 -6.05 11.31 17.00
CA THR A 56 -5.72 11.26 18.43
C THR A 56 -5.38 9.85 18.91
N THR A 57 -5.76 8.81 18.16
CA THR A 57 -5.51 7.40 18.54
C THR A 57 -4.03 7.03 18.44
N THR A 58 -3.29 7.71 17.57
CA THR A 58 -1.86 7.51 17.33
C THR A 58 -0.99 8.62 17.93
N SER A 59 -1.53 9.38 18.89
CA SER A 59 -0.82 10.49 19.57
C SER A 59 0.30 10.06 20.54
N THR A 60 0.39 8.76 20.85
CA THR A 60 1.44 8.19 21.71
C THR A 60 2.05 6.97 21.05
N GLN A 61 3.28 6.61 21.41
CA GLN A 61 3.92 5.39 20.91
C GLN A 61 3.07 4.14 21.20
N ALA A 62 2.49 4.02 22.39
CA ALA A 62 1.60 2.91 22.73
C ALA A 62 0.34 2.89 21.84
N GLY A 63 -0.21 4.08 21.55
CA GLY A 63 -1.30 4.25 20.59
C GLY A 63 -0.93 3.80 19.18
N ILE A 64 0.25 4.19 18.69
CA ILE A 64 0.80 3.73 17.40
C ILE A 64 0.94 2.21 17.39
N VAL A 65 1.61 1.61 18.39
CA VAL A 65 1.81 0.15 18.45
C VAL A 65 0.48 -0.60 18.47
N THR A 66 -0.49 -0.10 19.22
CA THR A 66 -1.85 -0.68 19.25
C THR A 66 -2.52 -0.58 17.89
N TYR A 67 -2.44 0.60 17.26
CA TYR A 67 -3.01 0.84 15.94
C TYR A 67 -2.35 -0.04 14.87
N TRP A 68 -1.02 -0.21 14.92
CA TRP A 68 -0.22 -1.07 14.05
C TRP A 68 -0.26 -2.55 14.48
N GLN A 69 -1.36 -2.95 15.13
CA GLN A 69 -1.68 -4.36 15.41
C GLN A 69 -0.60 -5.05 16.25
N GLY A 70 0.00 -4.34 17.19
CA GLY A 70 1.03 -4.85 18.09
C GLY A 70 2.44 -4.86 17.49
N GLN A 71 2.65 -4.34 16.27
CA GLN A 71 4.01 -4.11 15.77
C GLN A 71 4.68 -3.01 16.60
N SER A 72 5.79 -3.35 17.24
CA SER A 72 6.54 -2.44 18.11
C SER A 72 7.95 -2.13 17.65
N VAL A 73 8.42 -2.82 16.60
CA VAL A 73 9.75 -2.63 16.02
C VAL A 73 9.58 -2.08 14.60
N PHE A 74 10.07 -0.87 14.36
CA PHE A 74 10.05 -0.22 13.06
C PHE A 74 11.50 0.02 12.62
N ASN A 75 12.05 -0.93 11.87
CA ASN A 75 13.48 -0.95 11.50
C ASN A 75 13.72 -1.38 10.05
N VAL A 76 12.65 -1.54 9.27
CA VAL A 76 12.72 -1.86 7.85
C VAL A 76 11.62 -1.12 7.11
N SER A 77 11.98 -0.54 5.97
CA SER A 77 11.03 0.12 5.07
C SER A 77 10.03 -0.88 4.48
N GLY A 78 8.78 -0.45 4.30
CA GLY A 78 7.72 -1.24 3.66
C GLY A 78 6.73 -1.91 4.62
N LEU A 79 6.97 -1.87 5.93
CA LEU A 79 5.94 -2.27 6.92
C LEU A 79 4.69 -1.43 6.71
N SER A 80 3.52 -2.08 6.74
CA SER A 80 2.23 -1.41 6.62
C SER A 80 1.41 -1.56 7.89
N GLN A 81 0.48 -0.63 8.11
CA GLN A 81 -0.31 -0.59 9.34
C GLN A 81 -1.16 -1.85 9.55
N GLU A 82 -1.50 -2.56 8.48
CA GLU A 82 -2.25 -3.82 8.51
C GLU A 82 -1.35 -5.06 8.46
N THR A 83 -0.01 -4.94 8.38
CA THR A 83 0.91 -6.08 8.24
C THR A 83 0.70 -7.13 9.34
N CYS A 84 0.47 -6.70 10.57
CA CYS A 84 0.24 -7.60 11.71
C CYS A 84 -1.23 -7.95 11.97
N ARG A 85 -2.14 -7.53 11.09
CA ARG A 85 -3.50 -8.08 10.97
C ARG A 85 -3.44 -9.30 10.05
N ASP A 86 -3.12 -9.06 8.77
CA ASP A 86 -2.80 -10.06 7.75
C ASP A 86 -2.36 -9.37 6.45
N PHE A 87 -1.77 -10.15 5.54
CA PHE A 87 -1.27 -9.63 4.27
C PHE A 87 -2.39 -9.31 3.28
N GLU A 88 -3.57 -9.91 3.40
CA GLU A 88 -4.66 -9.67 2.47
C GLU A 88 -5.23 -8.25 2.64
N HIS A 89 -5.47 -7.82 3.89
CA HIS A 89 -5.85 -6.45 4.22
C HIS A 89 -4.75 -5.44 3.92
N THR A 90 -3.49 -5.87 4.03
CA THR A 90 -2.37 -5.04 3.58
C THR A 90 -2.42 -4.84 2.07
N GLY A 91 -2.66 -5.92 1.33
CA GLY A 91 -2.83 -5.89 -0.12
C GLY A 91 -3.94 -4.95 -0.57
N TYR A 92 -5.05 -4.86 0.17
CA TYR A 92 -6.12 -3.90 -0.17
C TYR A 92 -5.65 -2.45 -0.11
N GLY A 93 -4.89 -2.06 0.92
CA GLY A 93 -4.35 -0.70 1.00
C GLY A 93 -3.35 -0.42 -0.12
N LEU A 94 -2.47 -1.39 -0.42
CA LEU A 94 -1.43 -1.22 -1.44
C LEU A 94 -2.00 -1.20 -2.88
N ALA A 95 -3.00 -2.03 -3.18
CA ALA A 95 -3.74 -1.98 -4.45
C ALA A 95 -4.37 -0.60 -4.65
N SER A 96 -5.08 -0.10 -3.62
CA SER A 96 -5.72 1.22 -3.65
C SER A 96 -4.73 2.35 -3.92
N ILE A 97 -3.55 2.30 -3.29
CA ILE A 97 -2.46 3.27 -3.55
C ILE A 97 -1.97 3.16 -5.00
N GLY A 98 -1.78 1.94 -5.51
CA GLY A 98 -1.40 1.71 -6.91
C GLY A 98 -2.40 2.26 -7.91
N HIS A 99 -3.69 2.01 -7.69
CA HIS A 99 -4.77 2.51 -8.53
C HIS A 99 -4.84 4.03 -8.54
N VAL A 100 -4.77 4.68 -7.37
CA VAL A 100 -4.75 6.15 -7.28
C VAL A 100 -3.51 6.71 -7.95
N ALA A 101 -2.33 6.09 -7.76
CA ALA A 101 -1.10 6.54 -8.40
C ALA A 101 -1.17 6.48 -9.93
N GLU A 102 -1.72 5.41 -10.49
CA GLU A 102 -1.88 5.26 -11.95
C GLU A 102 -2.93 6.24 -12.50
N THR A 103 -4.09 6.37 -11.83
CA THR A 103 -5.09 7.38 -12.21
C THR A 103 -4.52 8.78 -12.14
N SER A 104 -3.81 9.15 -11.07
CA SER A 104 -3.20 10.48 -10.92
C SER A 104 -2.17 10.75 -12.02
N ARG A 105 -1.39 9.74 -12.41
CA ARG A 105 -0.43 9.84 -13.52
C ARG A 105 -1.14 10.12 -14.84
N ILE A 106 -2.26 9.45 -15.11
CA ILE A 106 -3.09 9.72 -16.30
C ILE A 106 -3.67 11.15 -16.25
N GLN A 107 -4.04 11.64 -15.07
CA GLN A 107 -4.48 13.02 -14.85
C GLN A 107 -3.33 14.06 -14.82
N GLY A 108 -2.07 13.64 -15.04
CA GLY A 108 -0.92 14.54 -15.20
C GLY A 108 0.00 14.72 -13.99
N ARG A 109 -0.25 14.04 -12.86
CA ARG A 109 0.65 14.04 -11.69
C ARG A 109 1.21 12.64 -11.44
N ASP A 110 2.52 12.47 -11.60
CA ASP A 110 3.15 11.16 -11.46
C ASP A 110 3.54 10.85 -10.00
N LEU A 111 2.58 10.34 -9.22
CA LEU A 111 2.79 9.95 -7.82
C LEU A 111 3.82 8.81 -7.65
N PHE A 112 4.12 8.03 -8.69
CA PHE A 112 5.17 7.01 -8.64
C PHE A 112 6.58 7.61 -8.52
N ASN A 113 6.77 8.86 -8.95
CA ASN A 113 8.02 9.62 -8.80
C ASN A 113 8.06 10.48 -7.52
N GLU A 114 7.06 10.35 -6.65
CA GLU A 114 6.97 11.04 -5.37
C GLU A 114 7.19 10.07 -4.18
N GLU A 115 7.07 10.58 -2.95
CA GLU A 115 7.15 9.79 -1.72
C GLU A 115 6.15 8.60 -1.74
N THR A 116 4.97 8.79 -2.33
CA THR A 116 3.96 7.74 -2.52
C THR A 116 4.52 6.52 -3.25
N GLY A 117 5.19 6.72 -4.40
CA GLY A 117 5.81 5.65 -5.17
C GLY A 117 6.94 4.96 -4.41
N THR A 118 7.75 5.72 -3.67
CA THR A 118 8.82 5.16 -2.83
C THR A 118 8.26 4.23 -1.75
N ARG A 119 7.23 4.67 -1.02
CA ARG A 119 6.54 3.87 -0.01
C ARG A 119 5.92 2.62 -0.60
N LEU A 120 5.19 2.77 -1.69
CA LEU A 120 4.53 1.66 -2.39
C LEU A 120 5.55 0.60 -2.85
N ARG A 121 6.69 1.03 -3.43
CA ARG A 121 7.76 0.13 -3.84
C ARG A 121 8.28 -0.74 -2.71
N TYR A 122 8.67 -0.12 -1.59
CA TYR A 122 9.18 -0.87 -0.44
C TYR A 122 8.12 -1.79 0.16
N ALA A 123 6.86 -1.33 0.23
CA ALA A 123 5.79 -2.15 0.79
C ALA A 123 5.47 -3.37 -0.07
N LEU A 124 5.40 -3.22 -1.40
CA LEU A 124 5.19 -4.35 -2.32
C LEU A 124 6.30 -5.37 -2.21
N GLU A 125 7.56 -4.91 -2.21
CA GLU A 125 8.70 -5.81 -2.14
C GLU A 125 8.77 -6.56 -0.81
N PHE A 126 8.52 -5.85 0.29
CA PHE A 126 8.48 -6.43 1.63
C PHE A 126 7.42 -7.53 1.75
N HIS A 127 6.19 -7.27 1.30
CA HIS A 127 5.09 -8.23 1.45
C HIS A 127 5.20 -9.38 0.44
N SER A 128 5.68 -9.12 -0.79
CA SER A 128 5.91 -10.18 -1.77
C SER A 128 6.96 -11.18 -1.29
N LYS A 129 8.03 -10.69 -0.67
CA LYS A 129 9.09 -11.51 -0.08
C LYS A 129 8.53 -12.58 0.87
N TYR A 130 7.73 -12.19 1.86
CA TYR A 130 7.19 -13.14 2.83
C TYR A 130 6.02 -13.97 2.27
N HIS A 131 5.26 -13.44 1.31
CA HIS A 131 4.28 -14.25 0.59
C HIS A 131 4.92 -15.45 -0.11
N LEU A 132 6.09 -15.25 -0.71
CA LEU A 132 6.87 -16.29 -1.40
C LEU A 132 7.57 -17.28 -0.46
N GLY A 133 7.36 -17.17 0.86
CA GLY A 133 7.78 -18.19 1.83
C GLY A 133 9.08 -17.89 2.58
N GLU A 134 9.64 -16.68 2.44
CA GLU A 134 10.74 -16.25 3.29
C GLU A 134 10.36 -16.33 4.78
N PRO A 135 11.28 -16.78 5.66
CA PRO A 135 10.95 -16.99 7.06
C PRO A 135 10.67 -15.66 7.77
N LYS A 136 9.52 -15.58 8.45
CA LYS A 136 9.12 -14.42 9.27
C LYS A 136 10.15 -14.16 10.37
N PRO A 137 10.77 -12.97 10.44
CA PRO A 137 11.66 -12.61 11.54
C PRO A 137 10.93 -12.53 12.88
N THR A 138 11.66 -12.71 13.99
CA THR A 138 11.07 -12.68 15.35
C THR A 138 10.53 -11.31 15.74
N TRP A 139 11.11 -10.23 15.20
CA TRP A 139 10.66 -8.85 15.42
C TRP A 139 9.39 -8.49 14.62
N LEU A 140 9.08 -9.24 13.56
CA LEU A 140 7.91 -9.00 12.71
C LEU A 140 6.69 -9.66 13.34
N CYS A 141 5.75 -8.84 13.82
CA CYS A 141 4.52 -9.26 14.48
C CYS A 141 4.80 -10.29 15.60
N PRO A 142 5.51 -9.88 16.67
CA PRO A 142 5.97 -10.79 17.71
C PRO A 142 4.78 -11.50 18.38
N GLY A 143 4.91 -12.81 18.59
CA GLY A 143 3.85 -13.65 19.18
C GLY A 143 2.65 -13.92 18.28
N LYS A 144 2.68 -13.50 17.01
CA LYS A 144 1.60 -13.74 16.04
C LYS A 144 1.99 -14.73 14.95
N THR A 145 1.05 -15.59 14.61
CA THR A 145 1.02 -16.33 13.34
C THR A 145 0.36 -15.44 12.29
N LEU A 146 1.04 -15.17 11.19
CA LEU A 146 0.52 -14.31 10.12
C LEU A 146 -0.06 -15.15 8.98
N SER A 147 -1.19 -14.70 8.45
CA SER A 147 -1.61 -15.09 7.10
C SER A 147 -0.82 -14.23 6.11
N LEU A 148 0.03 -14.87 5.31
CA LEU A 148 0.94 -14.22 4.36
C LEU A 148 0.35 -14.15 2.95
N TYR A 149 -0.90 -14.58 2.75
CA TYR A 149 -1.59 -14.41 1.47
C TYR A 149 -1.78 -12.92 1.20
N PHE A 150 -1.21 -12.44 0.08
CA PHE A 150 -1.14 -11.01 -0.26
C PHE A 150 -2.19 -10.60 -1.29
N GLY A 151 -2.81 -11.58 -1.95
CA GLY A 151 -3.75 -11.35 -3.05
C GLY A 151 -3.07 -10.95 -4.37
N PRO A 152 -3.85 -10.86 -5.47
CA PRO A 152 -3.37 -10.46 -6.79
C PRO A 152 -3.34 -8.93 -6.93
N VAL A 153 -2.52 -8.26 -6.11
CA VAL A 153 -2.55 -6.80 -5.90
C VAL A 153 -1.31 -6.05 -6.43
N THR A 154 -0.41 -6.78 -7.07
CA THR A 154 0.94 -6.28 -7.40
C THR A 154 1.03 -5.67 -8.80
N GLU A 155 0.17 -6.08 -9.73
CA GLU A 155 0.33 -5.89 -11.17
C GLU A 155 0.46 -4.41 -11.58
N VAL A 156 -0.51 -3.55 -11.22
CA VAL A 156 -0.53 -2.13 -11.61
C VAL A 156 0.75 -1.43 -11.15
N SER A 157 1.08 -1.62 -9.88
CA SER A 157 2.21 -0.93 -9.25
C SER A 157 3.55 -1.47 -9.73
N PHE A 158 3.67 -2.79 -9.92
CA PHE A 158 4.86 -3.43 -10.47
C PHE A 158 5.15 -2.95 -11.89
N ARG A 159 4.12 -2.87 -12.75
CA ARG A 159 4.26 -2.35 -14.11
C ARG A 159 4.83 -0.94 -14.14
N ALA A 160 4.36 -0.07 -13.25
CA ALA A 160 4.81 1.31 -13.17
C ALA A 160 6.22 1.42 -12.56
N LEU A 161 6.44 0.83 -11.38
CA LEU A 161 7.67 1.01 -10.61
C LEU A 161 8.86 0.24 -11.22
N SER A 162 8.68 -1.03 -11.54
CA SER A 162 9.76 -1.81 -12.17
C SER A 162 9.76 -1.62 -13.68
N GLY A 163 8.61 -1.84 -14.33
CA GLY A 163 8.55 -1.84 -15.79
C GLY A 163 8.79 -0.47 -16.46
N ARG A 164 8.27 0.63 -15.90
CA ARG A 164 8.43 1.99 -16.47
C ARG A 164 9.57 2.77 -15.81
N LEU A 165 9.71 2.70 -14.49
CA LEU A 165 10.72 3.46 -13.75
C LEU A 165 12.04 2.70 -13.51
N GLY A 166 12.10 1.40 -13.81
CA GLY A 166 13.33 0.62 -13.77
C GLY A 166 13.81 0.26 -12.37
N TYR A 167 12.94 0.31 -11.36
CA TYR A 167 13.32 -0.14 -10.02
C TYR A 167 13.42 -1.67 -9.94
N ASP A 168 14.48 -2.14 -9.29
CA ASP A 168 14.66 -3.56 -8.96
C ASP A 168 13.67 -3.97 -7.86
N MET A 169 12.85 -4.98 -8.16
CA MET A 169 11.76 -5.48 -7.30
C MET A 169 11.60 -7.01 -7.49
N PRO A 170 12.64 -7.81 -7.25
CA PRO A 170 12.68 -9.22 -7.67
C PRO A 170 11.60 -10.09 -7.01
N TYR A 171 11.28 -9.88 -5.73
CA TYR A 171 10.20 -10.65 -5.08
C TYR A 171 8.84 -10.23 -5.61
N THR A 172 8.64 -8.93 -5.86
CA THR A 172 7.38 -8.45 -6.45
C THR A 172 7.22 -8.98 -7.88
N GLU A 173 8.28 -8.97 -8.68
CA GLU A 173 8.29 -9.53 -10.04
C GLU A 173 7.89 -11.01 -10.03
N GLU A 174 8.58 -11.82 -9.23
CA GLU A 174 8.30 -13.25 -9.13
C GLU A 174 6.85 -13.49 -8.70
N LEU A 175 6.36 -12.77 -7.68
CA LEU A 175 4.99 -12.91 -7.21
C LEU A 175 3.96 -12.49 -8.27
N THR A 176 4.16 -11.34 -8.92
CA THR A 176 3.28 -10.87 -9.99
C THR A 176 3.19 -11.92 -11.10
N LEU A 177 4.33 -12.42 -11.58
CA LEU A 177 4.37 -13.42 -12.65
C LEU A 177 3.68 -14.73 -12.26
N ASN A 178 3.87 -15.21 -11.03
CA ASN A 178 3.23 -16.42 -10.51
C ASN A 178 1.70 -16.29 -10.37
N GLN A 179 1.18 -15.07 -10.26
CA GLN A 179 -0.25 -14.80 -10.11
C GLN A 179 -0.96 -14.49 -11.44
N ARG A 180 -0.23 -14.44 -12.56
CA ARG A 180 -0.83 -14.18 -13.89
C ARG A 180 -1.51 -15.42 -14.48
N PRO A 181 -2.64 -15.26 -15.21
CA PRO A 181 -3.41 -14.03 -15.31
C PRO A 181 -4.16 -13.74 -14.00
N ALA A 182 -4.07 -12.50 -13.51
CA ALA A 182 -4.76 -12.07 -12.31
C ALA A 182 -6.28 -12.05 -12.55
N GLY A 183 -7.02 -12.72 -11.66
CA GLY A 183 -8.49 -12.71 -11.64
C GLY A 183 -9.05 -11.49 -10.90
N THR A 184 -10.05 -11.71 -10.04
CA THR A 184 -10.61 -10.67 -9.16
C THR A 184 -10.60 -11.13 -7.71
N ASN A 185 -10.43 -10.19 -6.78
CA ASN A 185 -10.66 -10.44 -5.36
C ASN A 185 -12.15 -10.30 -4.96
N LYS A 186 -13.05 -10.06 -5.93
CA LYS A 186 -14.49 -9.82 -5.75
C LYS A 186 -14.85 -8.58 -4.91
N LEU A 187 -13.89 -7.69 -4.69
CA LEU A 187 -14.09 -6.41 -4.01
C LEU A 187 -13.90 -5.26 -5.02
N PHE A 188 -12.66 -4.85 -5.25
CA PHE A 188 -12.32 -3.70 -6.10
C PHE A 188 -11.10 -3.95 -7.02
N VAL A 189 -10.42 -5.09 -6.84
CA VAL A 189 -9.32 -5.54 -7.71
C VAL A 189 -9.87 -6.53 -8.73
N GLY A 190 -9.57 -6.32 -10.01
CA GLY A 190 -10.10 -7.17 -11.06
C GLY A 190 -9.34 -7.06 -12.38
N TRP A 191 -8.91 -8.22 -12.88
CA TRP A 191 -8.36 -8.41 -14.22
C TRP A 191 -7.16 -7.51 -14.54
N GLU A 192 -6.33 -7.20 -13.54
CA GLU A 192 -5.24 -6.23 -13.69
C GLU A 192 -4.22 -6.63 -14.76
N THR A 193 -3.97 -7.93 -14.94
CA THR A 193 -3.09 -8.41 -16.03
C THR A 193 -3.63 -8.01 -17.41
N LEU A 194 -4.96 -8.02 -17.61
CA LEU A 194 -5.54 -7.61 -18.89
C LEU A 194 -5.38 -6.11 -19.16
N THR A 195 -5.38 -5.30 -18.10
CA THR A 195 -5.38 -3.84 -18.20
C THR A 195 -3.99 -3.21 -18.08
N ASN A 196 -3.00 -3.94 -17.53
CA ASN A 196 -1.70 -3.38 -17.16
C ASN A 196 -0.46 -4.23 -17.53
N ALA A 197 -0.59 -5.48 -17.99
CA ALA A 197 0.59 -6.30 -18.35
C ALA A 197 1.31 -5.82 -19.62
#